data_AF-A0A4Z1R7P1-F1
#
_entry.id   AF-A0A4Z1R7P1-F1
#
_cell.length_a   1.000
_cell.length_b   1.000
_cell.length_c   1.000
_cell.angle_alpha   90.00
_cell.angle_beta   90.00
_cell.angle_gamma   90.00
#
_symmetry.space_group_name_H-M   'P 1'
#
loop_
_entity.id
_entity.type
_entity.pdbx_description
1 polymer ?
#
loop_
_entity_poly.entity_id
_entity_poly.type
_entity_poly.pdbx_seq_one_letter_code
_entity_poly.pdbx_strand_id
1 'polypeptide(L)'
;MKSATTLLAASLALGLAACGGNNNDETGDETVGAGMTAGDTAAATTPMDTGADASTMAAATSATAGQRGAQGDHKALAAVQEVDRHEIAAAEDALAKNVEGDVRAYAETLRDEHTRNLDATQRLLGSSGAGTGMAGHDAMTGTGTGTGMGTSGTTGAAAGSTTGPAGAGITGTTATDAMAGGPGMAEDADLRVMREKHEAERQRLSQLQGEEYVTAWLAAMVKGHEEALAKLDNELIPNATDAGVTRHLQTTRTAIASHLETARSLQSAKR
;
A
#
# COMPACT_ATOMS: atom_id res chain seq x y z
N MET A 1 -11.27 -26.55 49.44
CA MET A 1 -12.02 -27.42 48.53
C MET A 1 -11.25 -27.41 47.21
N LYS A 2 -10.26 -28.29 47.08
CA LYS A 2 -10.24 -29.49 46.23
C LYS A 2 -10.47 -29.20 44.73
N SER A 3 -9.41 -29.54 44.00
CA SER A 3 -9.01 -29.28 42.61
C SER A 3 -9.92 -29.82 41.52
N ALA A 4 -9.78 -29.26 40.31
CA ALA A 4 -9.83 -30.04 39.07
C ALA A 4 -8.99 -29.36 37.97
N THR A 5 -7.74 -29.80 37.86
CA THR A 5 -6.85 -29.53 36.73
C THR A 5 -7.12 -30.61 35.68
N THR A 6 -7.70 -30.26 34.54
CA THR A 6 -7.91 -31.20 33.43
C THR A 6 -6.86 -30.94 32.36
N LEU A 7 -5.80 -31.74 32.38
CA LEU A 7 -4.90 -31.92 31.24
C LEU A 7 -5.65 -32.69 30.15
N LEU A 8 -5.78 -32.13 28.95
CA LEU A 8 -6.09 -32.89 27.75
C LEU A 8 -4.88 -32.82 26.82
N ALA A 9 -4.17 -33.94 26.74
CA ALA A 9 -3.12 -34.17 25.76
C ALA A 9 -3.78 -34.45 24.40
N ALA A 10 -3.46 -33.64 23.38
CA ALA A 10 -3.79 -33.91 22.00
C ALA A 10 -2.47 -34.09 21.22
N SER A 11 -2.02 -35.34 21.14
CA SER A 11 -0.97 -35.78 20.23
C SER A 11 -1.52 -35.80 18.80
N LEU A 12 -1.07 -34.84 17.98
CA LEU A 12 -1.33 -34.82 16.54
C LEU A 12 -0.04 -35.28 15.82
N ALA A 13 -0.05 -36.53 15.34
CA ALA A 13 0.95 -37.03 14.42
C ALA A 13 0.52 -36.66 12.99
N LEU A 14 1.30 -35.80 12.32
CA LEU A 14 1.16 -35.58 10.87
C LEU A 14 2.28 -36.34 10.16
N GLY A 15 1.87 -37.28 9.31
CA GLY A 15 2.75 -38.06 8.45
C GLY A 15 3.33 -37.21 7.30
N LEU A 16 4.60 -37.47 7.02
CA LEU A 16 5.27 -37.06 5.79
C LEU A 16 4.68 -37.81 4.60
N ALA A 17 4.28 -37.09 3.56
CA ALA A 17 4.18 -37.62 2.21
C ALA A 17 4.84 -36.64 1.24
N ALA A 18 6.04 -37.01 0.79
CA ALA A 18 6.75 -36.44 -0.34
C ALA A 18 6.60 -37.40 -1.52
N CYS A 19 6.29 -36.87 -2.70
CA CYS A 19 6.57 -37.32 -4.07
C CYS A 19 5.99 -36.21 -4.98
N GLY A 20 6.73 -35.47 -5.80
CA GLY A 20 7.57 -35.95 -6.91
C GLY A 20 6.62 -36.47 -8.01
N GLY A 21 6.50 -35.94 -9.22
CA GLY A 21 7.17 -34.95 -10.05
C GLY A 21 6.72 -35.29 -11.47
N ASN A 22 6.48 -34.32 -12.37
CA ASN A 22 6.40 -34.62 -13.80
C ASN A 22 6.42 -33.36 -14.68
N ASN A 23 6.97 -33.56 -15.89
CA ASN A 23 6.71 -32.84 -17.15
C ASN A 23 7.63 -31.65 -17.48
N ASN A 24 8.72 -31.87 -18.22
CA ASN A 24 8.67 -31.95 -19.70
C ASN A 24 10.09 -32.03 -20.28
N ASP A 25 10.36 -33.15 -20.95
CA ASP A 25 11.56 -33.39 -21.76
C ASP A 25 11.08 -33.50 -23.21
N GLU A 26 11.28 -32.45 -24.00
CA GLU A 26 11.16 -32.49 -25.46
C GLU A 26 12.20 -31.52 -26.05
N THR A 27 13.35 -32.05 -26.45
CA THR A 27 14.10 -31.50 -27.58
C THR A 27 14.60 -32.63 -28.45
N GLY A 28 14.02 -32.67 -29.65
CA GLY A 28 14.33 -33.64 -30.70
C GLY A 28 15.75 -33.50 -31.24
N ASP A 29 16.29 -34.67 -31.53
CA ASP A 29 17.30 -34.98 -32.52
C ASP A 29 16.84 -34.58 -33.93
N GLU A 30 17.68 -33.88 -34.69
CA GLU A 30 17.93 -34.14 -36.11
C GLU A 30 19.26 -33.50 -36.52
N THR A 31 20.28 -34.33 -36.72
CA THR A 31 21.46 -34.02 -37.55
C THR A 31 21.29 -34.60 -38.95
N VAL A 32 21.51 -33.77 -39.98
CA VAL A 32 22.36 -33.95 -41.18
C VAL A 32 21.75 -33.40 -42.47
N GLY A 33 22.50 -32.55 -43.15
CA GLY A 33 22.17 -32.07 -44.50
C GLY A 33 23.20 -31.07 -45.02
N ALA A 34 24.30 -31.57 -45.58
CA ALA A 34 25.28 -30.78 -46.32
C ALA A 34 24.84 -30.58 -47.78
N GLY A 35 25.11 -29.40 -48.38
CA GLY A 35 25.07 -29.25 -49.84
C GLY A 35 25.07 -27.82 -50.40
N MET A 36 26.25 -27.40 -50.89
CA MET A 36 26.53 -26.53 -52.06
C MET A 36 26.19 -25.02 -52.12
N THR A 37 27.26 -24.22 -51.98
CA THR A 37 27.81 -23.18 -52.91
C THR A 37 26.91 -22.44 -53.91
N ALA A 38 26.93 -21.10 -53.86
CA ALA A 38 27.58 -20.18 -54.83
C ALA A 38 26.93 -18.77 -54.86
N GLY A 39 27.77 -17.73 -55.06
CA GLY A 39 27.37 -16.54 -55.84
C GLY A 39 27.05 -15.26 -55.08
N ASP A 40 28.11 -14.50 -54.78
CA ASP A 40 28.30 -13.06 -55.05
C ASP A 40 27.06 -12.16 -55.29
N THR A 41 26.92 -11.08 -54.52
CA THR A 41 26.81 -9.69 -55.02
C THR A 41 26.73 -8.73 -53.84
N ALA A 42 27.78 -7.91 -53.69
CA ALA A 42 27.76 -6.72 -52.87
C ALA A 42 26.71 -5.72 -53.38
N ALA A 43 25.84 -5.26 -52.49
CA ALA A 43 25.14 -4.00 -52.64
C ALA A 43 25.35 -3.20 -51.35
N ALA A 44 26.34 -2.30 -51.44
CA ALA A 44 26.59 -1.27 -50.46
C ALA A 44 25.34 -0.42 -50.27
N THR A 45 24.67 -0.59 -49.13
CA THR A 45 23.90 0.48 -48.52
C THR A 45 24.87 1.23 -47.61
N THR A 46 25.14 2.47 -47.98
CA THR A 46 25.87 3.44 -47.17
C THR A 46 25.32 3.42 -45.73
N PRO A 47 26.15 3.21 -44.69
CA PRO A 47 25.72 3.47 -43.33
C PRO A 47 25.48 4.98 -43.23
N MET A 48 24.23 5.39 -43.02
CA MET A 48 24.00 6.69 -42.42
C MET A 48 24.70 6.66 -41.07
N ASP A 49 25.76 7.45 -40.97
CA ASP A 49 26.44 7.85 -39.74
C ASP A 49 25.45 8.63 -38.87
N THR A 50 24.51 7.92 -38.26
CA THR A 50 23.94 8.37 -37.00
C THR A 50 24.88 7.85 -35.92
N GLY A 51 25.98 8.59 -35.71
CA GLY A 51 26.82 8.47 -34.53
C GLY A 51 26.04 8.83 -33.26
N ALA A 52 24.99 8.07 -32.95
CA ALA A 52 24.49 7.94 -31.60
C ALA A 52 25.60 7.20 -30.85
N ASP A 53 26.50 7.99 -30.25
CA ASP A 53 27.55 7.50 -29.36
C ASP A 53 26.96 6.44 -28.43
N ALA A 54 27.61 5.28 -28.29
CA ALA A 54 27.15 4.20 -27.42
C ALA A 54 26.90 4.69 -25.97
N SER A 55 27.58 5.76 -25.56
CA SER A 55 27.38 6.48 -24.31
C SER A 55 26.03 7.22 -24.25
N THR A 56 25.56 7.78 -25.37
CA THR A 56 24.22 8.39 -25.50
C THR A 56 23.12 7.33 -25.41
N MET A 57 23.32 6.16 -26.02
CA MET A 57 22.37 5.03 -25.92
C MET A 57 22.31 4.47 -24.50
N ALA A 58 23.46 4.30 -23.83
CA ALA A 58 23.52 3.85 -22.44
C ALA A 58 22.88 4.86 -21.46
N ALA A 59 23.05 6.16 -21.72
CA ALA A 59 22.39 7.22 -20.95
C ALA A 59 20.87 7.22 -21.15
N ALA A 60 20.38 7.01 -22.37
CA ALA A 60 18.94 6.92 -22.66
C ALA A 60 18.29 5.68 -22.01
N THR A 61 18.98 4.53 -22.00
CA THR A 61 18.51 3.33 -21.29
C THR A 61 18.46 3.55 -19.77
N SER A 62 19.50 4.19 -19.21
CA SER A 62 19.55 4.50 -17.78
C SER A 62 18.48 5.50 -17.37
N ALA A 63 18.20 6.52 -18.19
CA ALA A 63 17.13 7.48 -17.97
C ALA A 63 15.74 6.81 -18.02
N THR A 64 15.51 5.90 -18.98
CA THR A 64 14.25 5.14 -19.08
C THR A 64 14.06 4.20 -17.89
N ALA A 65 15.13 3.54 -17.43
CA ALA A 65 15.10 2.71 -16.23
C ALA A 65 14.81 3.55 -14.97
N GLY A 66 15.42 4.74 -14.84
CA GLY A 66 15.16 5.67 -13.75
C GLY A 66 13.71 6.18 -13.72
N GLN A 67 13.14 6.50 -14.88
CA GLN A 67 11.73 6.90 -14.99
C GLN A 67 10.77 5.76 -14.61
N ARG A 68 11.07 4.54 -15.06
CA ARG A 68 10.28 3.35 -14.69
C ARG A 68 10.37 3.04 -13.19
N GLY A 69 11.53 3.22 -12.59
CA GLY A 69 11.74 3.11 -11.14
C GLY A 69 10.91 4.12 -10.36
N ALA A 70 11.00 5.41 -10.72
CA ALA A 70 10.21 6.47 -10.10
C ALA A 70 8.69 6.25 -10.23
N GLN A 71 8.22 5.73 -11.37
CA GLN A 71 6.82 5.36 -11.55
C GLN A 71 6.42 4.17 -10.66
N GLY A 72 7.32 3.18 -10.51
CA GLY A 72 7.14 2.05 -9.59
C GLY A 72 7.02 2.50 -8.14
N ASP A 73 7.90 3.39 -7.70
CA ASP A 73 7.88 3.98 -6.36
C ASP A 73 6.58 4.76 -6.10
N HIS A 74 6.15 5.58 -7.06
CA HIS A 74 4.88 6.30 -6.96
C HIS A 74 3.68 5.34 -6.88
N LYS A 75 3.67 4.26 -7.69
CA LYS A 75 2.60 3.23 -7.64
C LYS A 75 2.60 2.50 -6.29
N ALA A 76 3.77 2.17 -5.74
CA ALA A 76 3.88 1.53 -4.44
C ALA A 76 3.34 2.40 -3.31
N LEU A 77 3.73 3.68 -3.29
CA LEU A 77 3.21 4.64 -2.32
C LEU A 77 1.69 4.86 -2.48
N ALA A 78 1.17 4.93 -3.71
CA ALA A 78 -0.26 5.06 -3.95
C ALA A 78 -1.05 3.85 -3.44
N ALA A 79 -0.50 2.63 -3.57
CA ALA A 79 -1.12 1.42 -3.04
C ALA A 79 -1.14 1.42 -1.50
N VAL A 80 -0.03 1.78 -0.84
CA VAL A 80 0.01 1.89 0.63
C VAL A 80 -0.96 2.96 1.13
N GLN A 81 -1.01 4.10 0.45
CA GLN A 81 -1.94 5.18 0.77
C GLN A 81 -3.40 4.72 0.74
N GLU A 82 -3.76 3.87 -0.22
CA GLU A 82 -5.13 3.35 -0.33
C GLU A 82 -5.46 2.35 0.79
N VAL A 83 -4.53 1.44 1.09
CA VAL A 83 -4.66 0.52 2.22
C VAL A 83 -4.84 1.30 3.53
N ASP A 84 -3.99 2.30 3.81
CA ASP A 84 -4.10 3.09 5.05
C ASP A 84 -5.45 3.79 5.19
N ARG A 85 -5.98 4.36 4.11
CA ARG A 85 -7.31 5.00 4.16
C ARG A 85 -8.41 4.00 4.49
N HIS A 86 -8.37 2.80 3.91
CA HIS A 86 -9.31 1.74 4.23
C HIS A 86 -9.21 1.30 5.69
N GLU A 87 -8.00 1.08 6.20
CA GLU A 87 -7.78 0.63 7.58
C GLU A 87 -8.22 1.69 8.60
N ILE A 88 -7.98 2.98 8.33
CA ILE A 88 -8.48 4.10 9.15
C ILE A 88 -10.02 4.07 9.17
N ALA A 89 -10.66 3.99 8.00
CA ALA A 89 -12.11 3.97 7.91
C ALA A 89 -12.73 2.74 8.58
N ALA A 90 -12.12 1.56 8.43
CA ALA A 90 -12.55 0.33 9.07
C ALA A 90 -12.40 0.37 10.60
N ALA A 91 -11.34 0.99 11.11
CA ALA A 91 -11.15 1.23 12.54
C ALA A 91 -12.19 2.23 13.08
N GLU A 92 -12.45 3.32 12.36
CA GLU A 92 -13.48 4.30 12.73
C GLU A 92 -14.88 3.68 12.74
N ASP A 93 -15.22 2.86 11.75
CA ASP A 93 -16.49 2.12 11.69
C ASP A 93 -16.65 1.20 12.92
N ALA A 94 -15.57 0.56 13.38
CA ALA A 94 -15.59 -0.28 14.58
C ALA A 94 -15.80 0.53 15.86
N LEU A 95 -15.09 1.65 16.00
CA LEU A 95 -15.27 2.57 17.12
C LEU A 95 -16.69 3.14 17.16
N ALA A 96 -17.25 3.52 16.01
CA ALA A 96 -18.62 4.02 15.89
C ALA A 96 -19.67 2.98 16.28
N LYS A 97 -19.38 1.69 16.06
CA LYS A 97 -20.21 0.56 16.50
C LYS A 97 -20.03 0.19 17.98
N ASN A 98 -19.26 0.98 18.74
CA ASN A 98 -19.02 0.80 20.18
C ASN A 98 -18.43 -0.58 20.51
N VAL A 99 -17.43 -1.04 19.73
CA VAL A 99 -16.62 -2.17 20.19
C VAL A 99 -15.93 -1.83 21.52
N GLU A 100 -15.76 -2.82 22.39
CA GLU A 100 -15.26 -2.62 23.75
C GLU A 100 -13.98 -3.41 24.04
N GLY A 101 -13.39 -3.16 25.21
CA GLY A 101 -12.22 -3.90 25.70
C GLY A 101 -11.01 -3.84 24.77
N ASP A 102 -10.33 -4.98 24.63
CA ASP A 102 -9.09 -5.08 23.84
C ASP A 102 -9.34 -4.85 22.33
N VAL A 103 -10.54 -5.14 21.84
CA VAL A 103 -10.92 -4.86 20.44
C VAL A 103 -10.99 -3.35 20.18
N ARG A 104 -11.50 -2.57 21.14
CA ARG A 104 -11.49 -1.09 21.05
C ARG A 104 -10.08 -0.54 21.05
N ALA A 105 -9.24 -1.02 21.98
CA ALA A 105 -7.85 -0.59 22.08
C ALA A 105 -7.07 -0.92 20.79
N TYR A 106 -7.36 -2.06 20.17
CA TYR A 106 -6.79 -2.44 18.89
C TYR A 106 -7.28 -1.53 17.75
N ALA A 107 -8.58 -1.23 17.66
CA ALA A 107 -9.10 -0.29 16.66
C ALA A 107 -8.50 1.13 16.81
N GLU A 108 -8.32 1.62 18.04
CA GLU A 108 -7.62 2.89 18.29
C GLU A 108 -6.17 2.86 17.81
N THR A 109 -5.45 1.77 18.07
CA THR A 109 -4.07 1.57 17.60
C THR A 109 -4.01 1.58 16.07
N LEU A 110 -4.91 0.86 15.39
CA LEU A 110 -4.97 0.83 13.93
C LEU A 110 -5.19 2.22 13.36
N ARG A 111 -6.23 2.95 13.82
CA ARG A 111 -6.52 4.31 13.35
C ARG A 111 -5.30 5.21 13.49
N ASP A 112 -4.67 5.21 14.66
CA ASP A 112 -3.57 6.12 14.96
C ASP A 112 -2.28 5.76 14.20
N GLU A 113 -1.97 4.47 14.03
CA GLU A 113 -0.77 4.02 13.29
C GLU A 113 -0.92 4.16 11.78
N HIS A 114 -2.07 3.78 11.22
CA HIS A 114 -2.34 3.98 9.80
C HIS A 114 -2.44 5.47 9.45
N THR A 115 -2.95 6.34 10.34
CA THR A 115 -2.90 7.79 10.12
C THR A 115 -1.46 8.30 10.02
N ARG A 116 -0.57 7.85 10.93
CA ARG A 116 0.85 8.22 10.86
C ARG A 116 1.53 7.70 9.59
N ASN A 117 1.19 6.49 9.16
CA ASN A 117 1.74 5.89 7.94
C ASN A 117 1.23 6.63 6.69
N LEU A 118 -0.05 7.00 6.65
CA LEU A 118 -0.66 7.78 5.58
C LEU A 118 0.03 9.14 5.42
N ASP A 119 0.24 9.86 6.52
CA ASP A 119 0.96 11.14 6.51
C ASP A 119 2.39 11.00 5.98
N ALA A 120 3.10 9.93 6.34
CA ALA A 120 4.43 9.66 5.84
C ALA A 120 4.43 9.33 4.33
N THR A 121 3.46 8.52 3.89
CA THR A 121 3.25 8.18 2.47
C THR A 121 2.99 9.43 1.63
N GLN A 122 2.13 10.35 2.11
CA GLN A 122 1.82 11.60 1.42
C GLN A 122 3.04 12.53 1.30
N ARG A 123 3.88 12.61 2.34
CA ARG A 123 5.14 13.36 2.28
C ARG A 123 6.09 12.82 1.22
N LEU A 124 6.19 11.50 1.10
CA LEU A 124 7.02 10.85 0.07
C LEU A 124 6.46 11.11 -1.33
N LEU A 125 5.14 10.97 -1.54
CA LEU A 125 4.49 11.29 -2.81
C LEU A 125 4.73 12.75 -3.24
N GLY A 126 4.61 13.70 -2.32
CA GLY A 126 4.89 15.11 -2.59
C GLY A 126 6.36 15.41 -2.89
N SER A 127 7.29 14.67 -2.26
CA SER A 127 8.73 14.82 -2.48
C SER A 127 9.19 14.20 -3.81
N SER A 128 8.61 13.06 -4.20
CA SER A 128 8.89 12.40 -5.48
C SER A 128 8.46 13.23 -6.69
N GLY A 129 7.45 14.10 -6.54
CA GLY A 129 7.03 15.05 -7.58
C GLY A 129 7.98 16.26 -7.75
N ALA A 130 8.75 16.61 -6.72
CA ALA A 130 9.66 17.76 -6.75
C ALA A 130 11.05 17.45 -7.35
N GLY A 131 11.37 16.16 -7.54
CA GLY A 131 12.68 15.69 -8.02
C GLY A 131 12.99 15.94 -9.51
N THR A 132 12.02 16.37 -10.31
CA THR A 132 12.19 16.55 -11.77
C THR A 132 12.34 18.02 -12.20
N GLY A 133 12.39 18.98 -11.26
CA GLY A 133 12.21 20.40 -11.57
C GLY A 133 13.12 21.41 -10.88
N MET A 134 14.20 21.02 -10.18
CA MET A 134 15.08 22.00 -9.52
C MET A 134 16.56 21.74 -9.77
N ALA A 135 16.95 21.74 -11.04
CA ALA A 135 18.29 22.13 -11.43
C ALA A 135 18.26 23.62 -11.79
N GLY A 136 18.46 24.49 -10.79
CA GLY A 136 18.70 25.92 -11.03
C GLY A 136 18.05 26.88 -10.05
N HIS A 137 18.91 27.65 -9.40
CA HIS A 137 18.71 28.89 -8.66
C HIS A 137 18.36 28.82 -7.16
N ASP A 138 19.34 29.39 -6.45
CA ASP A 138 19.28 30.06 -5.16
C ASP A 138 19.43 29.19 -3.90
N ALA A 139 20.70 28.87 -3.69
CA ALA A 139 21.32 28.97 -2.38
C ALA A 139 20.89 30.27 -1.66
N MET A 140 20.20 30.13 -0.53
CA MET A 140 20.29 31.12 0.53
C MET A 140 20.69 30.44 1.83
N THR A 141 21.99 30.56 2.10
CA THR A 141 22.63 30.34 3.39
C THR A 141 21.95 31.20 4.45
N GLY A 142 21.34 30.58 5.44
CA GLY A 142 20.76 31.23 6.61
C GLY A 142 21.20 30.54 7.89
N THR A 143 22.43 30.80 8.31
CA THR A 143 22.97 30.45 9.62
C THR A 143 22.22 31.24 10.69
N GLY A 144 21.53 30.56 11.61
CA GLY A 144 20.76 31.20 12.69
C GLY A 144 20.74 30.35 13.95
N THR A 145 21.85 30.34 14.68
CA THR A 145 21.91 29.97 16.10
C THR A 145 21.08 30.96 16.93
N GLY A 146 20.17 30.45 17.77
CA GLY A 146 19.40 31.28 18.70
C GLY A 146 18.69 30.45 19.77
N THR A 147 19.34 30.30 20.91
CA THR A 147 18.83 29.82 22.20
C THR A 147 17.56 30.57 22.65
N GLY A 148 16.56 29.85 23.17
CA GLY A 148 15.42 30.48 23.85
C GLY A 148 14.52 29.48 24.58
N MET A 149 14.52 29.55 25.90
CA MET A 149 13.82 28.69 26.86
C MET A 149 12.52 29.34 27.34
N GLY A 150 11.44 28.54 27.47
CA GLY A 150 10.31 28.72 28.40
C GLY A 150 9.24 29.77 28.05
N THR A 151 7.95 29.42 28.07
CA THR A 151 7.07 29.40 29.27
C THR A 151 5.64 28.96 28.91
N SER A 152 5.00 28.31 29.88
CA SER A 152 3.58 27.95 29.95
C SER A 152 2.60 29.13 29.80
N GLY A 153 1.39 28.84 29.33
CA GLY A 153 0.23 29.74 29.45
C GLY A 153 -1.06 29.13 28.91
N THR A 154 -1.90 28.64 29.83
CA THR A 154 -3.25 28.11 29.60
C THR A 154 -4.31 29.22 29.66
N THR A 155 -5.30 29.22 28.76
CA THR A 155 -6.72 29.67 28.89
C THR A 155 -7.42 29.33 27.56
N GLY A 156 -8.62 28.77 27.42
CA GLY A 156 -9.78 28.65 28.30
C GLY A 156 -11.00 29.38 27.69
N ALA A 157 -12.08 28.63 27.39
CA ALA A 157 -13.47 29.03 27.05
C ALA A 157 -13.75 29.55 25.61
N ALA A 158 -14.70 29.07 24.79
CA ALA A 158 -16.05 28.47 24.90
C ALA A 158 -17.22 29.44 24.60
N ALA A 159 -18.18 28.90 23.83
CA ALA A 159 -19.61 29.25 23.68
C ALA A 159 -20.06 30.25 22.59
N GLY A 160 -21.10 29.84 21.85
CA GLY A 160 -21.93 30.73 21.01
C GLY A 160 -22.82 30.04 19.98
N SER A 161 -23.87 29.34 20.44
CA SER A 161 -25.00 28.83 19.62
C SER A 161 -26.08 29.91 19.46
N THR A 162 -26.72 30.05 18.29
CA THR A 162 -28.17 30.32 18.13
C THR A 162 -28.65 30.17 16.66
N THR A 163 -29.54 29.19 16.46
CA THR A 163 -30.87 29.23 15.80
C THR A 163 -31.13 30.15 14.59
N GLY A 164 -31.59 29.54 13.47
CA GLY A 164 -32.09 30.22 12.26
C GLY A 164 -33.57 30.62 12.27
N PRO A 165 -34.15 30.88 11.08
CA PRO A 165 -35.45 30.31 10.75
C PRO A 165 -35.56 29.75 9.32
N ALA A 166 -36.68 29.07 9.11
CA ALA A 166 -36.97 28.07 8.08
C ALA A 166 -37.39 28.60 6.69
N GLY A 167 -37.21 27.72 5.69
CA GLY A 167 -38.31 27.29 4.82
C GLY A 167 -38.31 27.78 3.37
N ALA A 168 -37.89 26.90 2.44
CA ALA A 168 -38.57 26.66 1.16
C ALA A 168 -37.94 25.42 0.48
N GLY A 169 -38.77 24.42 0.19
CA GLY A 169 -38.33 23.16 -0.40
C GLY A 169 -37.86 23.30 -1.84
N ILE A 170 -36.84 22.51 -2.19
CA ILE A 170 -36.59 22.07 -3.55
C ILE A 170 -36.11 20.62 -3.51
N THR A 171 -36.74 19.87 -4.41
CA THR A 171 -36.58 18.48 -4.81
C THR A 171 -35.15 18.00 -4.91
N GLY A 172 -34.97 16.70 -4.66
CA GLY A 172 -33.67 16.03 -4.61
C GLY A 172 -32.79 16.25 -5.83
N THR A 173 -31.50 16.33 -5.55
CA THR A 173 -30.42 16.02 -6.49
C THR A 173 -29.27 15.49 -5.64
N THR A 174 -28.84 14.29 -6.01
CA THR A 174 -27.61 13.64 -5.58
C THR A 174 -26.46 14.64 -5.56
N ALA A 175 -25.87 14.88 -4.39
CA ALA A 175 -24.70 15.72 -4.25
C ALA A 175 -23.51 15.02 -4.90
N THR A 176 -23.26 15.40 -6.15
CA THR A 176 -21.96 15.38 -6.79
C THR A 176 -21.04 16.29 -6.00
N ASP A 177 -20.11 15.70 -5.25
CA ASP A 177 -18.87 16.39 -4.91
C ASP A 177 -17.72 15.40 -4.95
N ALA A 178 -17.12 15.26 -6.14
CA ALA A 178 -15.74 14.85 -6.34
C ALA A 178 -15.32 15.18 -7.79
N MET A 179 -15.60 16.41 -8.23
CA MET A 179 -14.83 17.02 -9.31
C MET A 179 -13.55 17.58 -8.70
N ALA A 180 -12.62 16.66 -8.41
CA ALA A 180 -11.20 16.94 -8.20
C ALA A 180 -10.40 15.92 -9.01
N GLY A 181 -10.56 15.98 -10.33
CA GLY A 181 -9.79 15.19 -11.27
C GLY A 181 -9.87 15.84 -12.64
N GLY A 182 -8.92 16.75 -12.93
CA GLY A 182 -8.62 17.10 -14.32
C GLY A 182 -8.26 15.84 -15.13
N PRO A 183 -8.03 15.91 -16.45
CA PRO A 183 -7.60 14.76 -17.25
C PRO A 183 -6.16 14.37 -16.86
N GLY A 184 -6.02 13.77 -15.70
CA GLY A 184 -4.78 13.39 -15.05
C GLY A 184 -4.85 11.90 -14.79
N MET A 185 -4.04 11.16 -15.54
CA MET A 185 -3.71 9.74 -15.38
C MET A 185 -4.92 8.83 -15.19
N ALA A 186 -5.27 8.09 -16.25
CA ALA A 186 -6.17 6.94 -16.13
C ALA A 186 -5.79 6.14 -14.87
N GLU A 187 -6.74 6.05 -13.95
CA GLU A 187 -6.52 5.47 -12.64
C GLU A 187 -6.01 4.03 -12.79
N ASP A 188 -4.93 3.71 -12.07
CA ASP A 188 -4.34 2.39 -12.10
C ASP A 188 -5.44 1.35 -11.79
N ALA A 189 -5.64 0.41 -12.73
CA ALA A 189 -6.72 -0.56 -12.63
C ALA A 189 -6.63 -1.37 -11.33
N ASP A 190 -5.42 -1.62 -10.81
CA ASP A 190 -5.21 -2.34 -9.56
C ASP A 190 -5.72 -1.53 -8.35
N LEU A 191 -5.52 -0.21 -8.35
CA LEU A 191 -6.01 0.68 -7.28
C LEU A 191 -7.54 0.75 -7.29
N ARG A 192 -8.16 0.79 -8.47
CA ARG A 192 -9.62 0.76 -8.57
C ARG A 192 -10.20 -0.55 -8.03
N VAL A 193 -9.64 -1.69 -8.43
CA VAL A 193 -10.07 -3.00 -7.92
C VAL A 193 -9.86 -3.11 -6.41
N MET A 194 -8.76 -2.57 -5.89
CA MET A 194 -8.49 -2.51 -4.45
C MET A 194 -9.57 -1.72 -3.71
N ARG A 195 -9.97 -0.56 -4.20
CA ARG A 195 -11.05 0.25 -3.60
C ARG A 195 -12.40 -0.42 -3.66
N GLU A 196 -12.77 -0.99 -4.80
CA GLU A 196 -14.03 -1.72 -4.93
C GLU A 196 -14.10 -2.88 -3.91
N LYS A 197 -12.98 -3.59 -3.70
CA LYS A 197 -12.87 -4.64 -2.67
C LYS A 197 -13.06 -4.06 -1.26
N HIS A 198 -12.38 -2.97 -0.94
CA HIS A 198 -12.46 -2.27 0.35
C HIS A 198 -13.88 -1.78 0.65
N GLU A 199 -14.53 -1.15 -0.32
CA GLU A 199 -15.92 -0.69 -0.23
C GLU A 199 -16.89 -1.85 -0.02
N ALA A 200 -16.74 -2.94 -0.78
CA ALA A 200 -17.58 -4.13 -0.65
C ALA A 200 -17.44 -4.79 0.73
N GLU A 201 -16.22 -4.88 1.27
CA GLU A 201 -15.97 -5.39 2.61
C GLU A 201 -16.63 -4.52 3.68
N ARG A 202 -16.45 -3.19 3.60
CA ARG A 202 -17.09 -2.25 4.53
C ARG A 202 -18.61 -2.31 4.45
N GLN A 203 -19.18 -2.38 3.25
CA GLN A 203 -20.62 -2.52 3.05
C GLN A 203 -21.15 -3.83 3.65
N ARG A 204 -20.41 -4.94 3.54
CA ARG A 204 -20.76 -6.20 4.19
C ARG A 204 -20.73 -6.05 5.71
N LEU A 205 -19.67 -5.48 6.27
CA LEU A 205 -19.51 -5.29 7.72
C LEU A 205 -20.56 -4.32 8.29
N SER A 206 -21.00 -3.32 7.52
CA SER A 206 -21.97 -2.34 7.98
C SER A 206 -23.32 -2.97 8.36
N GLN A 207 -23.67 -4.10 7.74
CA GLN A 207 -24.92 -4.84 8.01
C GLN A 207 -24.90 -5.63 9.33
N LEU A 208 -23.71 -5.80 9.93
CA LEU A 208 -23.52 -6.60 11.14
C LEU A 208 -23.47 -5.69 12.37
N GLN A 209 -23.85 -6.23 13.53
CA GLN A 209 -23.82 -5.54 14.82
C GLN A 209 -23.32 -6.47 15.92
N GLY A 210 -22.91 -5.88 17.05
CA GLY A 210 -22.54 -6.62 18.26
C GLY A 210 -21.44 -7.66 18.01
N GLU A 211 -21.62 -8.86 18.56
CA GLU A 211 -20.62 -9.92 18.48
C GLU A 211 -20.37 -10.44 17.05
N GLU A 212 -21.40 -10.49 16.21
CA GLU A 212 -21.26 -10.89 14.82
C GLU A 212 -20.38 -9.89 14.06
N TYR A 213 -20.59 -8.60 14.30
CA TYR A 213 -19.74 -7.54 13.75
C TYR A 213 -18.29 -7.71 14.19
N VAL A 214 -18.03 -7.86 15.51
CA VAL A 214 -16.66 -7.98 16.03
C VAL A 214 -15.95 -9.19 15.42
N THR A 215 -16.64 -10.32 15.31
CA THR A 215 -16.09 -11.55 14.74
C THR A 215 -15.73 -11.36 13.26
N ALA A 216 -16.64 -10.75 12.48
CA ALA A 216 -16.41 -10.49 11.07
C ALA A 216 -15.33 -9.42 10.84
N TRP A 217 -15.29 -8.38 11.67
CA TRP A 217 -14.30 -7.32 11.61
C TRP A 217 -12.89 -7.83 11.91
N LEU A 218 -12.69 -8.61 12.98
CA LEU A 218 -11.39 -9.24 13.26
C LEU A 218 -10.94 -10.18 12.14
N ALA A 219 -11.88 -10.95 11.55
CA ALA A 219 -11.56 -11.81 10.42
C ALA A 219 -11.15 -11.00 9.17
N ALA A 220 -11.81 -9.86 8.92
CA ALA A 220 -11.45 -8.93 7.85
C ALA A 220 -10.05 -8.32 8.09
N MET A 221 -9.75 -7.86 9.32
CA MET A 221 -8.44 -7.33 9.68
C MET A 221 -7.34 -8.36 9.44
N VAL A 222 -7.51 -9.61 9.89
CA VAL A 222 -6.54 -10.69 9.63
C VAL A 222 -6.31 -10.88 8.13
N LYS A 223 -7.38 -11.01 7.34
CA LYS A 223 -7.28 -11.24 5.90
C LYS A 223 -6.64 -10.05 5.17
N GLY A 224 -7.07 -8.83 5.47
CA GLY A 224 -6.56 -7.60 4.85
C GLY A 224 -5.07 -7.41 5.11
N HIS A 225 -4.62 -7.64 6.35
CA HIS A 225 -3.22 -7.53 6.72
C HIS A 225 -2.36 -8.64 6.08
N GLU A 226 -2.86 -9.87 5.96
CA GLU A 226 -2.19 -10.94 5.22
C GLU A 226 -2.00 -10.59 3.73
N GLU A 227 -3.03 -10.08 3.08
CA GLU A 227 -2.97 -9.64 1.68
C GLU A 227 -2.02 -8.45 1.50
N ALA A 228 -2.03 -7.48 2.42
CA ALA A 228 -1.13 -6.33 2.40
C ALA A 228 0.34 -6.75 2.57
N LEU A 229 0.64 -7.65 3.50
CA LEU A 229 1.98 -8.21 3.67
C LEU A 229 2.44 -8.95 2.42
N ALA A 230 1.58 -9.77 1.82
CA ALA A 230 1.91 -10.47 0.58
C ALA A 230 2.23 -9.49 -0.56
N LYS A 231 1.47 -8.40 -0.69
CA LYS A 231 1.73 -7.36 -1.69
C LYS A 231 3.04 -6.63 -1.41
N LEU A 232 3.29 -6.26 -0.16
CA LEU A 232 4.55 -5.62 0.24
C LEU A 232 5.76 -6.50 -0.09
N ASP A 233 5.69 -7.79 0.22
CA ASP A 233 6.80 -8.73 0.09
C ASP A 233 7.08 -9.15 -1.33
N ASN A 234 6.03 -9.40 -2.11
CA ASN A 234 6.17 -9.98 -3.45
C ASN A 234 6.25 -8.91 -4.55
N GLU A 235 5.72 -7.71 -4.29
CA GLU A 235 5.56 -6.68 -5.31
C GLU A 235 6.19 -5.35 -4.90
N LEU A 236 5.82 -4.76 -3.77
CA LEU A 236 6.15 -3.35 -3.52
C LEU A 236 7.61 -3.16 -3.10
N ILE A 237 8.09 -3.92 -2.11
CA ILE A 237 9.47 -3.81 -1.61
C ILE A 237 10.49 -4.24 -2.67
N PRO A 238 10.31 -5.36 -3.41
CA PRO A 238 11.28 -5.78 -4.43
C PRO A 238 11.39 -4.83 -5.62
N ASN A 239 10.33 -4.08 -5.93
CA ASN A 239 10.31 -3.16 -7.07
C ASN A 239 10.58 -1.70 -6.69
N ALA A 240 10.75 -1.39 -5.41
CA ALA A 240 11.08 -0.04 -4.96
C ALA A 240 12.54 0.32 -5.28
N THR A 241 12.76 1.50 -5.86
CA THR A 241 14.08 1.95 -6.30
C THR A 241 14.64 3.09 -5.46
N ASP A 242 13.77 3.95 -4.91
CA ASP A 242 14.16 5.00 -3.98
C ASP A 242 14.40 4.46 -2.56
N ALA A 243 15.54 4.83 -1.96
CA ALA A 243 15.94 4.35 -0.64
C ALA A 243 15.01 4.83 0.49
N GLY A 244 14.38 5.99 0.35
CA GLY A 244 13.39 6.51 1.28
C GLY A 244 12.09 5.70 1.19
N VAL A 245 11.63 5.42 -0.03
CA VAL A 245 10.45 4.58 -0.29
C VAL A 245 10.65 3.17 0.23
N THR A 246 11.77 2.50 -0.09
CA THR A 246 12.04 1.15 0.41
C THR A 246 12.02 1.08 1.93
N ARG A 247 12.63 2.06 2.61
CA ARG A 247 12.63 2.12 4.09
C ARG A 247 11.24 2.33 4.66
N HIS A 248 10.44 3.19 4.03
CA HIS A 248 9.05 3.41 4.40
C HIS A 248 8.24 2.12 4.28
N LEU A 249 8.30 1.45 3.12
CA LEU A 249 7.61 0.18 2.89
C LEU A 249 8.02 -0.92 3.90
N GLN A 250 9.31 -1.01 4.25
CA GLN A 250 9.79 -1.93 5.29
C GLN A 250 9.23 -1.59 6.67
N THR A 251 9.12 -0.31 7.01
CA THR A 251 8.53 0.14 8.28
C THR A 251 7.04 -0.20 8.33
N THR A 252 6.31 0.10 7.25
CA THR A 252 4.89 -0.27 7.09
C THR A 252 4.69 -1.78 7.22
N ARG A 253 5.54 -2.59 6.58
CA ARG A 253 5.50 -4.06 6.69
C ARG A 253 5.63 -4.53 8.14
N THR A 254 6.56 -3.97 8.91
CA THR A 254 6.73 -4.33 10.33
C THR A 254 5.51 -3.98 11.17
N ALA A 255 4.89 -2.80 10.94
CA ALA A 255 3.67 -2.40 11.64
C ALA A 255 2.52 -3.36 11.33
N ILE A 256 2.24 -3.63 10.05
CA ILE A 256 1.17 -4.53 9.61
C ILE A 256 1.37 -5.96 10.17
N ALA A 257 2.60 -6.45 10.24
CA ALA A 257 2.89 -7.75 10.86
C ALA A 257 2.52 -7.78 12.35
N SER A 258 2.79 -6.70 13.10
CA SER A 258 2.42 -6.58 14.51
C SER A 258 0.90 -6.47 14.70
N HIS A 259 0.21 -5.74 13.82
CA HIS A 259 -1.25 -5.66 13.81
C HIS A 259 -1.89 -7.01 13.53
N LEU A 260 -1.38 -7.76 12.54
CA LEU A 260 -1.85 -9.10 12.22
C LEU A 260 -1.72 -10.06 13.41
N GLU A 261 -0.59 -10.01 14.13
CA GLU A 261 -0.40 -10.80 15.35
C GLU A 261 -1.45 -10.44 16.41
N THR A 262 -1.70 -9.15 16.62
CA THR A 262 -2.70 -8.66 17.56
C THR A 262 -4.11 -9.11 17.17
N ALA A 263 -4.49 -8.96 15.90
CA ALA A 263 -5.80 -9.40 15.39
C ALA A 263 -6.03 -10.90 15.58
N ARG A 264 -5.00 -11.73 15.29
CA ARG A 264 -5.06 -13.18 15.51
C ARG A 264 -5.19 -13.54 16.98
N SER A 265 -4.44 -12.86 17.86
CA SER A 265 -4.55 -13.03 19.31
C SER A 265 -5.96 -12.74 19.81
N LEU A 266 -6.56 -11.63 19.38
CA LEU A 266 -7.94 -11.27 19.70
C LEU A 266 -8.96 -12.28 19.16
N GLN A 267 -8.76 -12.76 17.93
CA GLN A 267 -9.63 -13.77 17.33
C GLN A 267 -9.56 -15.10 18.09
N SER A 268 -8.38 -15.49 18.57
CA SER A 268 -8.20 -16.69 19.40
C SER A 268 -8.80 -16.53 20.80
N ALA A 269 -8.66 -15.37 21.43
CA ALA A 269 -9.22 -15.09 22.75
C ALA A 269 -10.75 -15.05 22.78
N LYS A 270 -11.39 -14.85 21.60
CA LYS A 270 -12.84 -14.85 21.44
C LYS A 270 -13.47 -16.23 21.18
N ARG A 271 -12.67 -17.27 20.95
CA ARG A 271 -13.15 -18.65 20.73
C ARG A 271 -13.32 -19.38 22.04
#